data_AF-A0A0D5NQS8-F1
#
_entry.id   AF-A0A0D5NQS8-F1
#
_cell.length_a   1.000
_cell.length_b   1.000
_cell.length_c   1.000
_cell.angle_alpha   90.00
_cell.angle_beta   90.00
_cell.angle_gamma   90.00
#
_symmetry.space_group_name_H-M   'P 1'
#
loop_
_entity.id
_entity.type
_entity.pdbx_description
1 polymer ?
#
loop_
_entity_poly.entity_id
_entity_poly.type
_entity_poly.pdbx_seq_one_letter_code
_entity_poly.pdbx_strand_id
1 'polypeptide(L)' 'MKWILLLVIIILNVGVLPLINRVHPLIIGMPFFLFWYLLSLIITPILSWCIYVMGGKKQDRELRSAEK' A
#
# COMPACT_ATOMS: atom_id res chain seq x y z
N MET A 1 -5.70 -24.38 -18.07
CA MET A 1 -5.95 -24.18 -16.62
C MET A 1 -5.39 -22.85 -16.09
N LYS A 2 -4.07 -22.59 -16.14
CA LYS A 2 -3.47 -21.32 -15.63
C LYS A 2 -4.06 -20.03 -16.23
N TRP A 3 -4.36 -20.04 -17.53
CA TRP A 3 -4.94 -18.88 -18.23
C TRP A 3 -6.35 -18.51 -17.75
N ILE A 4 -7.12 -19.48 -17.25
CA ILE A 4 -8.48 -19.25 -16.74
C ILE A 4 -8.43 -18.46 -15.43
N LEU A 5 -7.46 -18.77 -14.55
CA LEU A 5 -7.23 -18.00 -13.33
C LEU A 5 -6.82 -16.55 -13.64
N LEU A 6 -5.99 -16.33 -14.67
CA LEU A 6 -5.61 -14.99 -15.11
C LEU A 6 -6.80 -14.23 -15.70
N LEU A 7 -7.66 -14.90 -16.47
CA LEU A 7 -8.86 -14.26 -17.03
C LEU A 7 -9.86 -13.90 -15.93
N VAL A 8 -10.01 -14.76 -14.92
CA VAL A 8 -10.84 -14.51 -13.73
C VAL A 8 -10.32 -13.32 -12.94
N ILE A 9 -9.01 -13.22 -12.66
CA ILE A 9 -8.46 -12.10 -11.89
C ILE A 9 -8.63 -10.78 -12.66
N ILE A 10 -8.47 -10.79 -13.99
CA ILE A 10 -8.65 -9.62 -14.84
C ILE A 10 -10.11 -9.20 -14.91
N ILE A 11 -11.06 -10.14 -15.12
CA ILE A 11 -12.49 -9.82 -15.17
C ILE A 11 -13.00 -9.34 -13.80
N LEU A 12 -12.53 -9.95 -12.71
CA LEU A 12 -12.90 -9.52 -11.37
C LEU A 12 -12.35 -8.12 -11.08
N ASN A 13 -11.12 -7.81 -11.49
CA ASN A 13 -10.60 -6.46 -11.31
C ASN A 13 -11.29 -5.48 -12.27
N VAL A 14 -11.30 -5.72 -13.58
CA VAL A 14 -11.79 -4.74 -14.57
C VAL A 14 -13.31 -4.64 -14.62
N GLY A 15 -14.04 -5.73 -14.39
CA GLY A 15 -15.50 -5.79 -14.47
C GLY A 15 -16.21 -5.55 -13.14
N VAL A 16 -15.67 -6.06 -12.02
CA VAL A 16 -16.28 -5.86 -10.69
C VAL A 16 -15.86 -4.54 -10.05
N LEU A 17 -14.65 -4.02 -10.33
CA LEU A 17 -14.29 -2.67 -9.85
C LEU A 17 -15.32 -1.63 -10.29
N PRO A 18 -15.68 -1.41 -11.57
CA PRO A 18 -16.64 -0.37 -11.94
C PRO A 18 -18.07 -0.64 -11.46
N LEU A 19 -18.44 -1.89 -11.18
CA LEU A 19 -19.76 -2.22 -10.62
C LEU A 19 -19.89 -1.80 -9.15
N ILE A 20 -18.83 -2.00 -8.35
CA ILE A 20 -18.74 -1.57 -6.95
C ILE A 20 -18.37 -0.08 -6.88
N ASN A 21 -17.48 0.36 -7.78
CA ASN A 21 -17.06 1.72 -8.03
C ASN A 21 -18.06 2.46 -8.92
N ARG A 22 -19.35 2.38 -8.58
CA ARG A 22 -20.24 3.49 -8.94
C ARG A 22 -19.61 4.71 -8.30
N VAL A 23 -19.55 5.84 -9.02
CA VAL A 23 -18.83 7.10 -8.69
C VAL A 23 -19.22 7.74 -7.33
N HIS A 24 -20.03 7.05 -6.53
CA HIS A 24 -20.56 7.40 -5.22
C HIS A 24 -20.05 6.43 -4.13
N PRO A 25 -18.74 6.35 -3.90
CA PRO A 25 -18.29 6.83 -2.60
C PRO A 25 -17.27 7.94 -2.79
N LEU A 26 -17.70 9.16 -2.50
CA LEU A 26 -16.80 10.30 -2.39
C LEU A 26 -16.28 10.36 -0.95
N ILE A 27 -14.96 10.23 -0.79
CA ILE A 27 -14.29 10.55 0.49
C ILE A 27 -13.79 11.98 0.34
N ILE A 28 -14.34 12.91 1.14
CA ILE A 28 -13.94 14.34 1.13
C ILE A 28 -14.11 14.98 -0.27
N GLY A 29 -15.12 14.56 -1.03
CA GLY A 29 -15.35 15.06 -2.39
C GLY A 29 -14.42 14.46 -3.46
N MET A 30 -13.62 13.45 -3.13
CA MET A 30 -12.75 12.74 -4.08
C MET A 30 -13.21 11.28 -4.30
N PRO A 31 -13.04 10.71 -5.52
CA PRO A 31 -13.34 9.31 -5.78
C PRO A 31 -12.59 8.37 -4.82
N PHE A 32 -13.26 7.33 -4.31
CA PHE A 32 -12.72 6.36 -3.36
C PHE A 32 -11.32 5.83 -3.73
N PHE A 33 -11.13 5.39 -4.97
CA PHE A 33 -9.83 4.88 -5.43
C PHE A 33 -8.73 5.95 -5.38
N LEU A 34 -9.05 7.18 -5.80
CA LEU A 34 -8.09 8.28 -5.79
C LEU A 34 -7.63 8.60 -4.36
N PHE A 35 -8.58 8.65 -3.42
CA PHE A 35 -8.27 8.86 -2.01
C PHE A 35 -7.32 7.77 -1.47
N TRP A 36 -7.62 6.49 -1.75
CA TRP A 36 -6.83 5.38 -1.24
C TRP A 36 -5.41 5.33 -1.84
N TYR A 37 -5.28 5.67 -3.12
CA TYR A 37 -3.98 5.80 -3.77
C TYR A 37 -3.13 6.92 -3.15
N LEU A 38 -3.74 8.09 -2.92
CA LEU A 38 -3.06 9.22 -2.29
C LEU A 38 -2.67 8.92 -0.84
N LEU A 39 -3.55 8.24 -0.11
CA LEU A 39 -3.26 7.77 1.25
C LEU A 39 -2.06 6.79 1.26
N SER A 40 -2.01 5.85 0.31
CA SER A 40 -0.90 4.90 0.18
C SER A 40 0.44 5.58 -0.15
N LEU A 41 0.41 6.64 -0.96
CA LEU A 41 1.59 7.47 -1.25
C LEU A 41 2.17 8.11 0.02
N ILE A 42 1.32 8.50 0.97
CA ILE A 42 1.73 9.11 2.24
C ILE A 42 2.12 8.04 3.27
N ILE A 43 1.40 6.92 3.32
CA ILE A 43 1.68 5.81 4.26
C ILE A 43 3.06 5.23 4.04
N THR A 44 3.49 5.03 2.80
CA THR A 44 4.78 4.39 2.47
C THR A 44 5.99 5.10 3.10
N PRO A 45 6.20 6.42 2.88
CA PRO A 45 7.30 7.13 3.52
C PRO A 45 7.13 7.25 5.04
N ILE A 46 5.90 7.38 5.56
CA ILE A 46 5.65 7.39 7.01
C ILE A 46 6.09 6.07 7.64
N LEU A 47 5.74 4.95 7.02
CA LEU A 47 6.09 3.63 7.52
C LEU A 47 7.59 3.38 7.41
N SER A 48 8.20 3.78 6.28
CA SER A 48 9.67 3.75 6.10
C SER A 48 10.38 4.60 7.15
N TRP A 49 9.86 5.78 7.45
CA TRP A 49 10.38 6.66 8.51
C TRP A 49 10.22 6.04 9.89
N CYS A 50 9.05 5.44 10.17
CA CYS A 50 8.80 4.76 11.42
C CYS A 50 9.79 3.60 11.63
N ILE A 51 10.01 2.78 10.60
CA ILE A 51 11.03 1.72 10.61
C ILE A 51 12.42 2.30 10.82
N TYR A 52 12.77 3.40 10.17
CA TYR A 52 14.07 4.06 10.37
C TYR A 52 14.26 4.53 11.82
N VAL A 53 13.26 5.18 12.40
CA VAL A 53 13.31 5.68 13.79
C VAL A 53 13.37 4.53 14.80
N MET A 54 12.62 3.45 14.57
CA MET A 54 12.62 2.27 15.46
C MET A 54 13.89 1.41 15.29
N GLY A 55 14.32 1.21 14.04
CA GLY A 55 15.46 0.38 13.65
C GLY A 55 16.81 1.05 13.87
N GLY A 56 16.89 2.38 13.81
CA GLY A 56 18.10 3.14 14.12
C GLY A 56 18.64 2.85 15.52
N LYS A 57 17.77 2.54 16.49
CA LYS A 57 18.19 2.11 17.83
C LYS A 57 18.83 0.72 17.86
N LYS A 58 18.51 -0.15 16.90
CA LYS A 58 19.05 -1.53 16.84
C LYS A 58 20.36 -1.58 16.06
N GLN A 59 20.45 -0.84 14.94
CA GLN A 59 21.64 -0.83 14.09
C GLN A 59 22.85 -0.16 14.75
N ASP A 60 22.66 0.93 15.50
CA ASP A 60 23.72 1.59 16.27
C ASP A 60 24.31 0.68 17.38
N ARG A 61 23.48 -0.16 17.99
CA ARG A 61 23.90 -1.10 19.05
C ARG A 61 24.70 -2.29 18.53
N GLU A 62 24.39 -2.78 17.33
CA GLU A 62 25.18 -3.85 16.70
C GLU A 62 26.54 -3.35 16.20
N LEU A 63 26.60 -2.17 15.57
CA LEU A 63 27.86 -1.56 15.14
C LEU A 63 28.83 -1.34 16.31
N ARG A 64 28.31 -0.85 17.45
CA ARG A 64 29.10 -0.61 18.66
C ARG A 64 29.52 -1.88 19.42
N SER A 65 28.86 -3.02 19.17
CA SER A 65 29.27 -4.33 19.70
C SER A 65 30.28 -5.04 18.80
N ALA A 66 30.34 -4.70 17.52
CA ALA A 66 31.35 -5.20 16.58
C ALA A 66 32.69 -4.44 16.67
N GLU A 67 32.68 -3.21 17.19
CA GLU A 67 33.88 -2.39 17.40
C GLU A 67 34.60 -2.69 18.75
N LYS A 68 33.98 -3.48 19.64
CA LYS A 68 34.49 -3.79 20.99
C LYS A 68 35.10 -5.18 21.08
#